data_AF-A0AAD7XIL8-F1
#
_entry.id   AF-A0AAD7XIL8-F1
#
_cell.length_a   1.000
_cell.length_b   1.000
_cell.length_c   1.000
_cell.angle_alpha   90.00
_cell.angle_beta   90.00
_cell.angle_gamma   90.00
#
_symmetry.space_group_name_H-M   'P 1'
#
loop_
_entity.id
_entity.type
_entity.pdbx_description
1 polymer ?
#
loop_
_entity_poly.entity_id
_entity_poly.type
_entity_poly.pdbx_seq_one_letter_code
_entity_poly.pdbx_strand_id
1 'polypeptide(L)'
;MNAEKLWEDLNVQERQARLRKEAFTLREIWHKTCDLHAQNEEARKKLEQEAKLDFVPESERITLNVGGQMFETTAGILTKDRWSILADLCKKTSSHFHKQDDGSFFIDRDWWIFRHILQFLRVGTLPQDPALLLEM
;
A
#
# COMPACT_ATOMS: atom_id res chain seq x y z
N MET A 1 -46.96 -41.17 1.61
CA MET A 1 -45.96 -40.10 1.80
C MET A 1 -44.60 -40.78 1.80
N ASN A 2 -43.69 -40.46 0.86
CA ASN A 2 -42.40 -41.14 0.75
C ASN A 2 -41.41 -40.54 1.77
N ALA A 3 -40.95 -41.36 2.73
CA ALA A 3 -40.08 -40.94 3.82
C ALA A 3 -38.72 -40.40 3.30
N GLU A 4 -38.18 -40.96 2.23
CA GLU A 4 -36.89 -40.53 1.65
C GLU A 4 -36.96 -39.11 1.12
N LYS A 5 -38.04 -38.79 0.39
CA LYS A 5 -38.27 -37.43 -0.14
C LYS A 5 -38.40 -36.40 0.99
N LEU A 6 -39.05 -36.77 2.09
CA LEU A 6 -39.18 -35.90 3.27
C LEU A 6 -37.82 -35.58 3.90
N TRP A 7 -36.93 -36.58 3.99
CA TRP A 7 -35.58 -36.41 4.51
C TRP A 7 -34.70 -35.55 3.60
N GLU A 8 -34.79 -35.73 2.28
CA GLU A 8 -34.10 -34.88 1.31
C GLU A 8 -34.54 -33.42 1.43
N ASP A 9 -35.86 -33.18 1.49
CA ASP A 9 -36.42 -31.84 1.65
C ASP A 9 -35.95 -31.18 2.97
N LEU A 10 -35.93 -31.94 4.08
CA LEU A 10 -35.43 -31.46 5.38
C LEU A 10 -33.95 -31.07 5.29
N ASN A 11 -33.10 -31.92 4.72
CA ASN A 11 -31.67 -31.64 4.56
C ASN A 11 -31.42 -30.40 3.70
N VAL A 12 -32.21 -30.21 2.63
CA VAL A 12 -32.14 -29.01 1.79
C VAL A 12 -32.54 -27.77 2.58
N GLN A 13 -33.60 -27.83 3.38
CA GLN A 13 -34.05 -26.72 4.23
C GLN A 13 -33.01 -26.36 5.30
N GLU A 14 -32.43 -27.36 5.98
CA GLU A 14 -31.38 -27.13 6.98
C GLU A 14 -30.14 -26.48 6.36
N ARG A 15 -29.71 -26.96 5.19
CA ARG A 15 -28.59 -26.37 4.45
C ARG A 15 -28.87 -24.93 4.04
N GLN A 16 -30.08 -24.65 3.54
CA GLN A 16 -30.49 -23.29 3.20
C GLN A 16 -30.55 -22.38 4.43
N ALA A 17 -31.06 -22.88 5.56
CA ALA A 17 -31.10 -22.13 6.81
C ALA A 17 -29.68 -21.81 7.31
N ARG A 18 -28.74 -22.75 7.20
CA ARG A 18 -27.32 -22.54 7.53
C ARG A 18 -26.69 -21.48 6.64
N LEU A 19 -26.82 -21.61 5.31
CA LEU A 19 -26.28 -20.64 4.36
C LEU A 19 -26.86 -19.24 4.56
N ARG A 20 -28.15 -19.11 4.90
CA ARG A 20 -28.77 -17.82 5.22
C ARG A 20 -28.14 -17.18 6.47
N LYS A 21 -27.90 -17.96 7.52
CA LYS A 21 -27.20 -17.49 8.73
C LYS A 21 -25.77 -17.06 8.41
N GLU A 22 -25.02 -17.89 7.70
CA GLU A 22 -23.65 -17.57 7.27
C GLU A 22 -23.60 -16.30 6.41
N ALA A 23 -24.46 -16.18 5.41
CA ALA A 23 -24.55 -14.98 4.56
C ALA A 23 -24.89 -13.72 5.36
N PHE A 24 -25.80 -13.82 6.35
CA PHE A 24 -26.10 -12.71 7.26
C PHE A 24 -24.87 -12.31 8.07
N THR A 25 -24.18 -13.28 8.68
CA THR A 25 -22.97 -12.99 9.47
C THR A 25 -21.84 -12.39 8.62
N LEU A 26 -21.61 -12.90 7.41
CA LEU A 26 -20.61 -12.36 6.50
C LEU A 26 -20.93 -10.92 6.09
N ARG A 27 -22.21 -10.62 5.86
CA ARG A 27 -22.65 -9.26 5.56
C ARG A 27 -22.40 -8.31 6.74
N GLU A 28 -22.70 -8.73 7.96
CA GLU A 28 -22.41 -7.92 9.15
C GLU A 28 -20.91 -7.71 9.35
N ILE A 29 -20.10 -8.75 9.18
CA ILE A 29 -18.63 -8.65 9.25
C ILE A 29 -18.14 -7.65 8.21
N TRP A 30 -18.60 -7.77 6.97
CA TRP A 30 -18.21 -6.86 5.90
C TRP A 30 -18.57 -5.41 6.23
N HIS A 31 -19.80 -5.13 6.67
CA HIS A 31 -20.21 -3.78 7.06
C HIS A 31 -19.34 -3.21 8.18
N LYS A 32 -19.14 -3.98 9.26
CA LYS A 32 -18.25 -3.59 10.36
C LYS A 32 -16.82 -3.33 9.89
N THR A 33 -16.33 -4.13 8.94
CA THR A 33 -15.00 -3.99 8.36
C THR A 33 -14.90 -2.70 7.54
N CYS A 34 -15.90 -2.40 6.72
CA CYS A 34 -15.99 -1.14 5.98
C CYS A 34 -16.03 0.08 6.90
N ASP A 35 -16.87 0.07 7.94
CA ASP A 35 -16.96 1.15 8.93
C ASP A 35 -15.63 1.36 9.65
N LEU A 36 -14.98 0.27 10.06
CA LEU A 36 -13.67 0.32 10.72
C LEU A 36 -12.58 0.87 9.79
N HIS A 37 -12.56 0.46 8.52
CA HIS A 37 -11.62 1.00 7.53
C HIS A 37 -11.83 2.50 7.30
N ALA A 38 -13.08 2.95 7.21
CA ALA A 38 -13.40 4.37 7.07
C ALA A 38 -12.91 5.18 8.28
N GLN A 39 -13.19 4.70 9.50
CA GLN A 39 -12.71 5.34 10.73
C GLN A 39 -11.18 5.36 10.82
N ASN A 40 -10.51 4.26 10.46
CA ASN A 40 -9.05 4.19 10.44
C ASN A 40 -8.45 5.16 9.43
N GLU A 41 -9.05 5.29 8.24
CA GLU A 41 -8.59 6.23 7.22
C GLU A 41 -8.76 7.68 7.68
N GLU A 42 -9.89 8.03 8.29
CA GLU A 42 -10.11 9.36 8.87
C GLU A 42 -9.13 9.66 10.01
N ALA A 43 -8.94 8.72 10.93
CA ALA A 43 -7.97 8.86 12.01
C ALA A 43 -6.55 9.06 11.46
N ARG A 44 -6.16 8.30 10.43
CA ARG A 44 -4.87 8.44 9.75
C ARG A 44 -4.73 9.84 9.13
N LYS A 45 -5.74 10.32 8.42
CA LYS A 45 -5.73 11.67 7.81
C LYS A 45 -5.60 12.79 8.85
N LYS A 46 -6.25 12.66 10.00
CA LYS A 46 -6.11 13.62 11.12
C LYS A 46 -4.68 13.64 11.64
N LEU A 47 -4.10 12.46 11.92
CA LEU A 47 -2.71 12.33 12.36
C LEU A 47 -1.73 12.87 11.31
N GLU A 48 -1.98 12.65 10.01
CA GLU A 48 -1.16 13.17 8.91
C GLU A 48 -1.17 14.70 8.81
N GLN A 49 -2.31 15.33 9.13
CA GLN A 49 -2.45 16.79 9.15
C GLN A 49 -1.74 17.40 10.36
N GLU A 50 -1.77 16.72 11.50
CA GLU A 50 -1.07 17.13 12.71
C GLU A 50 0.45 16.92 12.60
N ALA A 51 0.87 15.88 11.86
CA ALA A 51 2.27 15.59 11.59
C ALA A 51 2.92 16.65 10.68
N LYS A 52 3.58 17.63 11.30
CA LYS A 52 4.41 18.62 10.62
C LYS A 52 5.72 17.97 10.15
N LEU A 53 5.72 17.43 8.94
CA LEU A 53 6.92 16.96 8.26
C LEU A 53 7.54 18.10 7.45
N ASP A 54 8.83 18.34 7.63
CA ASP A 54 9.57 19.49 7.10
C ASP A 54 10.17 19.20 5.71
N PHE A 55 9.33 18.73 4.79
CA PHE A 55 9.78 18.42 3.44
C PHE A 55 10.19 19.67 2.65
N VAL A 56 11.13 19.48 1.72
CA VAL A 56 11.41 20.42 0.63
C VAL A 56 10.19 20.52 -0.30
N PRO A 57 10.10 21.57 -1.15
CA PRO A 57 8.97 21.72 -2.08
C PRO A 57 8.76 20.48 -2.95
N GLU A 58 7.51 20.11 -3.25
CA GLU A 58 7.20 18.90 -4.03
C GLU A 58 7.83 18.88 -5.42
N SER A 59 8.12 20.06 -5.99
CA SER A 59 8.78 20.25 -7.29
C SER A 59 10.30 20.12 -7.25
N GLU A 60 10.91 20.04 -6.07
CA GLU A 60 12.36 19.89 -5.91
C GLU A 60 12.82 18.58 -6.58
N ARG A 61 13.81 18.68 -7.45
CA ARG A 61 14.40 17.51 -8.13
C ARG A 61 15.35 16.80 -7.16
N ILE A 62 15.21 15.49 -7.06
CA ILE A 62 16.02 14.63 -6.20
C ILE A 62 16.70 13.58 -7.08
N THR A 63 18.02 13.50 -6.97
CA THR A 63 18.85 12.54 -7.68
C THR A 63 19.23 11.41 -6.75
N LEU A 64 19.03 10.18 -7.19
CA LEU A 64 19.32 8.96 -6.43
C LEU A 64 20.32 8.11 -7.22
N ASN A 65 21.40 7.69 -6.58
CA ASN A 65 22.33 6.70 -7.11
C ASN A 65 22.00 5.35 -6.46
N VAL A 66 21.38 4.44 -7.21
CA VAL A 66 20.93 3.14 -6.69
C VAL A 66 21.82 2.04 -7.26
N GLY A 67 22.71 1.48 -6.45
CA GLY A 67 23.64 0.43 -6.89
C GLY A 67 24.47 0.81 -8.12
N GLY A 68 24.75 2.10 -8.33
CA GLY A 68 25.47 2.65 -9.49
C GLY A 68 24.58 3.19 -10.62
N GLN A 69 23.27 2.93 -10.61
CA GLN A 69 22.34 3.49 -11.58
C GLN A 69 21.75 4.80 -11.07
N MET A 70 21.89 5.86 -11.88
CA MET A 70 21.31 7.16 -11.57
C MET A 70 19.82 7.18 -11.91
N PHE A 71 19.03 7.65 -10.95
CA PHE A 71 17.62 7.97 -11.08
C PHE A 71 17.40 9.43 -10.73
N GLU A 72 16.36 9.99 -11.34
CA GLU A 72 15.91 11.32 -11.00
C GLU A 72 14.39 11.36 -10.87
N THR A 73 13.93 12.06 -9.84
CA THR A 73 12.51 12.26 -9.58
C THR A 73 12.30 13.54 -8.79
N THR A 74 11.08 13.76 -8.28
CA THR A 74 10.76 14.92 -7.46
C THR A 74 10.44 14.52 -6.03
N ALA A 75 10.61 15.43 -5.09
CA ALA A 75 10.27 15.22 -3.70
C ALA A 75 8.82 14.73 -3.55
N GLY A 76 7.88 15.31 -4.31
CA GLY A 76 6.46 14.91 -4.27
C GLY A 76 6.20 13.43 -4.61
N ILE A 77 7.05 12.80 -5.42
CA ILE A 77 6.96 11.35 -5.69
C ILE A 77 7.50 10.54 -4.52
N LEU A 78 8.67 10.90 -3.99
CA LEU A 78 9.30 10.18 -2.88
C LEU A 78 8.51 10.30 -1.58
N THR A 79 7.76 11.40 -1.40
CA THR A 79 6.92 11.65 -0.23
C THR A 79 5.49 11.13 -0.36
N LYS A 80 5.16 10.35 -1.41
CA LYS A 80 3.84 9.71 -1.55
C LYS A 80 3.49 8.81 -0.37
N ASP A 81 4.48 8.09 0.14
CA ASP A 81 4.43 7.52 1.48
C ASP A 81 5.28 8.40 2.41
N ARG A 82 4.61 9.28 3.16
CA ARG A 82 5.20 10.34 3.97
C ARG A 82 6.07 9.82 5.12
N TRP A 83 5.97 8.54 5.49
CA TRP A 83 6.78 7.95 6.56
C TRP A 83 7.78 6.92 6.04
N SER A 84 7.90 6.78 4.73
CA SER A 84 8.90 5.93 4.12
C SER A 84 10.31 6.49 4.32
N ILE A 85 11.29 5.61 4.21
CA ILE A 85 12.72 5.96 4.18
C ILE A 85 13.01 6.92 3.01
N LEU A 86 12.32 6.76 1.88
CA LEU A 86 12.50 7.63 0.71
C LEU A 86 11.98 9.05 0.96
N ALA A 87 10.91 9.21 1.73
CA ALA A 87 10.42 10.52 2.14
C ALA A 87 11.41 11.25 3.07
N ASP A 88 12.21 10.52 3.85
CA ASP A 88 13.26 11.10 4.71
C ASP A 88 14.32 11.85 3.90
N LEU A 89 14.62 11.40 2.68
CA LEU A 89 15.54 12.08 1.75
C LEU A 89 15.07 13.48 1.36
N CYS A 90 13.76 13.74 1.49
CA CYS A 90 13.13 14.99 1.13
C CYS A 90 12.94 15.94 2.32
N LYS A 91 13.34 15.56 3.54
CA LYS A 91 13.34 16.49 4.67
C LYS A 91 14.45 17.53 4.51
N LYS A 92 14.22 18.75 5.00
CA LYS A 92 15.26 19.80 5.02
C LYS A 92 16.47 19.37 5.84
N THR A 93 16.24 18.61 6.91
CA THR A 93 17.28 17.99 7.72
C THR A 93 17.08 16.48 7.69
N SER A 94 17.66 15.80 6.70
CA SER A 94 17.63 14.33 6.64
C SER A 94 18.46 13.75 7.79
N SER A 95 17.88 12.84 8.58
CA SER A 95 18.55 12.27 9.76
C SER A 95 19.40 11.04 9.44
N HIS A 96 19.15 10.37 8.31
CA HIS A 96 19.75 9.07 8.02
C HIS A 96 20.58 9.01 6.73
N PHE A 97 20.53 10.06 5.90
CA PHE A 97 21.21 10.06 4.61
C PHE A 97 22.05 11.31 4.42
N HIS A 98 23.24 11.09 3.86
CA HIS A 98 24.14 12.15 3.43
C HIS A 98 24.10 12.26 1.91
N LYS A 99 24.00 13.50 1.42
CA LYS A 99 24.21 13.77 -0.01
C LYS A 99 25.68 13.53 -0.34
N GLN A 100 25.94 12.93 -1.50
CA GLN A 100 27.26 12.81 -2.09
C GLN A 100 27.73 14.17 -2.62
N ASP A 101 29.00 14.27 -3.01
CA ASP A 101 29.60 15.51 -3.52
C ASP A 101 28.91 16.05 -4.78
N ASP A 102 28.30 15.15 -5.57
CA ASP A 102 27.52 15.49 -6.77
C ASP A 102 26.05 15.87 -6.45
N GLY A 103 25.67 15.88 -5.18
CA GLY A 103 24.33 16.19 -4.70
C GLY A 103 23.34 15.02 -4.74
N SER A 104 23.75 13.83 -5.18
CA SER A 104 22.90 12.64 -5.21
C SER A 104 22.86 11.90 -3.87
N PHE A 105 21.83 11.10 -3.65
CA PHE A 105 21.76 10.18 -2.52
C PHE A 105 22.09 8.75 -2.95
N PHE A 106 23.06 8.13 -2.29
CA PHE A 106 23.42 6.74 -2.57
C PHE A 106 22.50 5.75 -1.83
N ILE A 107 22.03 4.75 -2.55
CA ILE A 107 21.22 3.64 -2.05
C ILE A 107 21.90 2.35 -2.50
N ASP A 108 22.40 1.58 -1.53
CA ASP A 108 23.06 0.30 -1.78
C ASP A 108 22.05 -0.83 -2.04
N ARG A 109 21.35 -0.76 -3.18
CA ARG A 109 20.30 -1.71 -3.60
C ARG A 109 20.33 -1.93 -5.11
N ASP A 110 19.71 -3.02 -5.54
CA ASP A 110 19.53 -3.32 -6.97
C ASP A 110 18.58 -2.31 -7.63
N TRP A 111 19.09 -1.65 -8.67
CA TRP A 111 18.35 -0.67 -9.45
C TRP A 111 17.22 -1.27 -10.28
N TRP A 112 17.34 -2.54 -10.68
CA TRP A 112 16.35 -3.21 -11.53
C TRP A 112 15.04 -3.44 -10.77
N ILE A 113 15.13 -3.70 -9.46
CA ILE A 113 13.99 -3.77 -8.56
C ILE A 113 13.51 -2.35 -8.20
N PHE A 114 14.45 -1.43 -7.93
CA PHE A 114 14.13 -0.07 -7.50
C PHE A 114 13.23 0.71 -8.48
N ARG A 115 13.37 0.47 -9.80
CA ARG A 115 12.50 1.09 -10.80
C ARG A 115 11.01 0.84 -10.54
N HIS A 116 10.66 -0.33 -9.98
CA HIS A 116 9.29 -0.69 -9.66
C HIS A 116 8.77 0.05 -8.44
N ILE A 117 9.64 0.34 -7.46
CA ILE A 117 9.30 1.20 -6.32
C ILE A 117 8.95 2.59 -6.84
N LEU A 118 9.79 3.20 -7.69
CA LEU A 118 9.48 4.51 -8.27
C LEU A 118 8.21 4.48 -9.13
N GLN A 119 8.00 3.44 -9.92
CA GLN A 119 6.79 3.29 -10.73
C GLN A 119 5.54 3.21 -9.85
N PHE A 120 5.61 2.44 -8.77
CA PHE A 120 4.53 2.34 -7.79
C PHE A 120 4.24 3.69 -7.15
N LEU A 121 5.26 4.46 -6.74
CA LEU A 121 5.05 5.79 -6.17
C LEU A 121 4.41 6.78 -7.18
N ARG A 122 4.69 6.62 -8.47
CA ARG A 122 4.11 7.47 -9.53
C ARG A 122 2.66 7.16 -9.83
N VAL A 123 2.30 5.89 -9.97
CA VAL A 123 0.99 5.46 -10.51
C VAL A 123 0.10 4.79 -9.46
N GLY A 124 0.67 4.31 -8.36
CA GLY A 124 -0.04 3.61 -7.28
C GLY A 124 -0.29 2.13 -7.57
N THR A 125 0.30 1.58 -8.63
CA THR A 125 0.08 0.18 -9.05
C THR A 125 1.41 -0.52 -9.31
N LEU A 126 1.49 -1.78 -8.86
CA LEU A 126 2.57 -2.69 -9.22
C LEU A 126 2.26 -3.36 -10.56
N PRO A 127 3.28 -3.88 -11.28
CA PRO A 127 3.05 -4.74 -12.44
C PRO A 127 2.12 -5.89 -12.06
N GLN A 128 1.10 -6.16 -12.88
CA GLN A 128 0.19 -7.29 -12.67
C GLN A 128 0.74 -8.62 -13.18
N ASP A 129 1.90 -8.59 -13.85
CA ASP A 129 2.56 -9.79 -14.34
C ASP A 129 3.15 -10.59 -13.17
N PRO A 130 2.65 -11.81 -12.89
CA PRO A 130 3.16 -12.64 -11.81
C PRO A 130 4.61 -13.03 -11.98
N ALA A 131 5.11 -13.17 -13.23
CA ALA A 131 6.50 -13.52 -13.48
C ALA A 131 7.44 -12.38 -13.03
N LEU A 132 7.08 -11.14 -13.36
CA LEU A 132 7.81 -9.96 -12.89
C LEU A 132 7.76 -9.81 -11.36
N LEU A 133 6.63 -10.14 -10.72
CA LEU A 133 6.52 -10.08 -9.26
C LEU A 133 7.33 -11.16 -8.53
N LEU A 134 7.58 -12.30 -9.18
CA LEU A 134 8.43 -13.38 -8.65
C LEU A 134 9.93 -13.09 -8.81
N GLU A 135 10.29 -12.27 -9.80
CA GLU A 135 11.66 -11.84 -10.08
C GLU A 135 12.09 -10.58 -9.31
N MET A 136 11.14 -9.89 -8.67
CA MET A 136 11.37 -8.72 -7.79
C MET A 136 11.75 -9.12 -6.36
#